data_AF-A0A0F8YAS3-F1
#
_entry.id   AF-A0A0F8YAS3-F1
#
_cell.length_a   1.000
_cell.length_b   1.000
_cell.length_c   1.000
_cell.angle_alpha   90.00
_cell.angle_beta   90.00
_cell.angle_gamma   90.00
#
_symmetry.space_group_name_H-M   'P 1'
#
loop_
_entity.id
_entity.type
_entity.pdbx_description
1 polymer ?
#
loop_
_entity_poly.entity_id
_entity_poly.type
_entity_poly.pdbx_seq_one_letter_code
_entity_poly.pdbx_strand_id
1 'polypeptide(L)'
;MAKSWKDIRRKAAELHNNQKNLKIVQGEYQRIARIQYNLPSPLNEFDWVKPIRSTAPYSALRGVKRSLSNKKLSLSVDPVTVTGAANDTRDSDAAKELANKWETILEWNMLLANKRRAAMQSSKVGSAALYDEIVGQLVHVPTQFKLTGNEPTRLKAALRFGDWAFRLANPQNVYVEYSDFMPERVVSIQKK
;
A
#
# COMPACT_ATOMS: atom_id res chain seq x y z
N MET A 1 -23.82 -4.63 -7.13
CA MET A 1 -24.61 -4.39 -5.90
C MET A 1 -23.87 -3.41 -5.00
N ALA A 2 -24.38 -2.19 -4.81
CA ALA A 2 -23.78 -1.23 -3.89
C ALA A 2 -24.08 -1.66 -2.45
N LYS A 3 -23.08 -2.19 -1.74
CA LYS A 3 -23.21 -2.49 -0.31
C LYS A 3 -23.51 -1.20 0.45
N SER A 4 -24.50 -1.25 1.34
CA SER A 4 -24.84 -0.13 2.22
C SER A 4 -23.58 0.32 2.99
N TRP A 5 -23.37 1.63 3.13
CA TRP A 5 -22.25 2.18 3.91
C TRP A 5 -22.20 1.61 5.35
N LYS A 6 -23.35 1.20 5.90
CA LYS A 6 -23.45 0.52 7.19
C LYS A 6 -22.74 -0.83 7.19
N ASP A 7 -22.87 -1.62 6.13
CA ASP A 7 -22.22 -2.92 6.00
C ASP A 7 -20.70 -2.81 5.87
N ILE A 8 -20.24 -1.82 5.10
CA ILE A 8 -18.81 -1.52 4.96
C ILE A 8 -18.22 -1.14 6.33
N ARG A 9 -18.89 -0.28 7.09
CA ARG A 9 -18.45 0.13 8.44
C ARG A 9 -18.45 -1.03 9.43
N ARG A 10 -19.50 -1.86 9.40
CA ARG A 10 -19.60 -3.06 10.25
C ARG A 10 -18.44 -4.03 9.96
N LYS A 11 -18.18 -4.32 8.68
CA LYS A 11 -17.09 -5.22 8.30
C LYS A 11 -15.71 -4.63 8.60
N ALA A 12 -15.56 -3.32 8.46
CA ALA A 12 -14.35 -2.60 8.88
C ALA A 12 -14.04 -2.81 10.38
N ALA A 13 -15.06 -2.69 11.22
CA ALA A 13 -14.92 -2.89 12.66
C ALA A 13 -14.59 -4.35 13.01
N GLU A 14 -15.19 -5.31 12.30
CA GLU A 14 -14.89 -6.73 12.45
C GLU A 14 -13.42 -7.03 12.09
N LEU A 15 -12.95 -6.57 10.93
CA LEU A 15 -11.55 -6.75 10.50
C LEU A 15 -10.57 -6.06 11.46
N HIS A 16 -10.93 -4.88 11.98
CA HIS A 16 -10.14 -4.18 12.98
C HIS A 16 -9.96 -5.00 14.26
N ASN A 17 -11.05 -5.59 14.75
CA ASN A 17 -11.03 -6.41 15.96
C ASN A 17 -10.22 -7.69 15.75
N ASN A 18 -10.42 -8.37 14.62
CA ASN A 18 -9.72 -9.62 14.30
C ASN A 18 -8.20 -9.41 14.16
N GLN A 19 -7.78 -8.31 13.55
CA GLN A 19 -6.37 -8.02 13.30
C GLN A 19 -5.72 -7.12 14.37
N LYS A 20 -6.39 -6.85 15.49
CA LYS A 20 -5.91 -5.93 16.54
C LYS A 20 -4.53 -6.34 17.07
N ASN A 21 -4.34 -7.63 17.36
CA ASN A 21 -3.07 -8.15 17.86
C ASN A 21 -1.94 -8.01 16.84
N LEU A 22 -2.23 -8.32 15.57
CA LEU A 22 -1.27 -8.12 14.48
C LEU A 22 -0.82 -6.66 14.40
N LYS A 23 -1.74 -5.69 14.49
CA LYS A 23 -1.39 -4.26 14.43
C LYS A 23 -0.59 -3.80 15.66
N ILE A 24 -0.80 -4.39 16.84
CA ILE A 24 0.04 -4.14 18.03
C ILE A 24 1.47 -4.60 17.76
N VAL A 25 1.65 -5.84 17.27
CA VAL A 25 2.97 -6.39 16.94
C VAL A 25 3.67 -5.58 15.84
N GLN A 26 2.96 -5.19 14.79
CA GLN A 26 3.49 -4.28 13.76
C GLN A 26 3.94 -2.93 14.33
N GLY A 27 3.25 -2.42 15.36
CA GLY A 27 3.66 -1.24 16.12
C GLY A 27 4.96 -1.45 16.91
N GLU A 28 5.14 -2.63 17.51
CA GLU A 28 6.40 -2.99 18.18
C GLU A 28 7.55 -3.12 17.18
N TYR A 29 7.35 -3.74 16.03
CA TYR A 29 8.37 -3.81 14.97
C TYR A 29 8.81 -2.43 14.50
N GLN A 30 7.87 -1.48 14.34
CA GLN A 30 8.23 -0.08 14.05
C GLN A 30 9.09 0.53 15.17
N ARG A 31 8.73 0.33 16.45
CA ARG A 31 9.49 0.86 17.58
C ARG A 31 10.90 0.30 17.62
N ILE A 32 11.06 -1.01 17.43
CA ILE A 32 12.36 -1.68 17.36
C ILE A 32 13.16 -1.15 16.17
N ALA A 33 12.55 -1.06 15.00
CA ALA A 33 13.20 -0.54 13.79
C ALA A 33 13.62 0.94 13.94
N ARG A 34 12.97 1.72 14.82
CA ARG A 34 13.33 3.11 15.13
C ARG A 34 14.22 3.26 16.36
N ILE A 35 14.60 2.16 17.02
CA ILE A 35 15.39 2.19 18.27
C ILE A 35 14.64 2.95 19.38
N GLN A 36 13.30 2.87 19.37
CA GLN A 36 12.38 3.56 20.29
C GLN A 36 11.75 2.58 21.29
N TYR A 37 12.40 1.45 21.56
CA TYR A 37 11.90 0.52 22.57
C TYR A 37 12.36 0.96 23.96
N ASN A 38 11.41 0.94 24.89
CA ASN A 38 11.61 1.27 26.30
C ASN A 38 11.62 -0.01 27.13
N LEU A 39 12.17 0.07 28.34
CA LEU A 39 12.04 -1.02 29.30
C LEU A 39 10.56 -1.25 29.62
N PRO A 40 10.11 -2.51 29.72
CA PRO A 40 8.76 -2.79 30.18
C PRO A 40 8.61 -2.36 31.64
N SER A 41 7.43 -1.89 32.04
CA SER A 41 7.10 -1.77 33.47
C SER A 41 7.05 -3.19 34.09
N PRO A 42 7.62 -3.42 35.27
CA PRO A 42 8.14 -2.43 36.24
C PRO A 42 9.64 -2.11 36.09
N LEU A 43 10.38 -2.74 35.17
CA LEU A 43 11.84 -2.54 35.04
C LEU A 43 12.23 -1.09 34.73
N ASN A 44 11.32 -0.31 34.13
CA ASN A 44 11.52 1.12 33.87
C ASN A 44 11.48 2.00 35.14
N GLU A 45 11.09 1.45 36.31
CA GLU A 45 11.03 2.18 37.59
C GLU A 45 12.38 2.22 38.30
N PHE A 46 13.32 1.36 37.90
CA PHE A 46 14.64 1.28 38.50
C PHE A 46 15.67 2.09 37.70
N ASP A 47 16.11 3.22 38.25
CA ASP A 47 17.10 4.11 37.60
C ASP A 47 18.43 3.43 37.25
N TRP A 48 18.79 2.36 37.97
CA TRP A 48 20.02 1.60 37.77
C TRP A 48 19.93 0.58 36.62
N VAL A 49 18.72 0.26 36.13
CA VAL A 49 18.53 -0.62 34.98
C VAL A 49 18.65 0.20 33.70
N LYS A 50 19.79 0.12 33.02
CA LYS A 50 20.01 0.82 31.74
C LYS A 50 19.62 -0.07 30.55
N PRO A 51 18.75 0.40 29.63
CA PRO A 51 18.44 -0.37 28.43
C PRO A 51 19.62 -0.40 27.47
N ILE A 52 20.07 -1.60 27.10
CA ILE A 52 21.02 -1.78 25.99
C ILE A 52 20.21 -1.78 24.69
N ARG A 53 20.45 -0.78 23.85
CA ARG A 53 19.74 -0.61 22.58
C ARG A 53 20.54 -1.17 21.40
N SER A 54 20.06 -2.25 20.79
CA SER A 54 20.68 -2.79 19.58
C SER A 54 20.28 -1.97 18.35
N THR A 55 21.28 -1.57 17.56
CA THR A 55 21.08 -0.89 16.27
C THR A 55 20.89 -1.88 15.11
N ALA A 56 21.07 -3.18 15.35
CA ALA A 56 21.03 -4.20 14.30
C ALA A 56 19.72 -4.20 13.49
N PRO A 57 18.51 -4.09 14.09
CA PRO A 57 17.27 -4.05 13.31
C PRO A 57 17.16 -2.82 12.39
N TYR A 58 17.58 -1.66 12.89
CA TYR A 58 17.62 -0.43 12.10
C TYR A 58 18.59 -0.56 10.91
N SER A 59 19.80 -1.07 11.17
CA SER A 59 20.82 -1.27 10.15
C SER A 59 20.41 -2.30 9.10
N ALA A 60 19.79 -3.41 9.53
CA ALA A 60 19.24 -4.42 8.63
C ALA A 60 18.16 -3.83 7.71
N LEU A 61 17.17 -3.12 8.28
CA LEU A 61 16.11 -2.48 7.50
C LEU A 61 16.66 -1.42 6.54
N ARG A 62 17.67 -0.66 6.95
CA ARG A 62 18.37 0.30 6.08
C ARG A 62 19.11 -0.41 4.93
N GLY A 63 19.77 -1.53 5.21
CA GLY A 63 20.45 -2.35 4.21
C GLY A 63 19.49 -2.94 3.18
N VAL A 64 18.35 -3.49 3.64
CA VAL A 64 17.28 -3.99 2.77
C VAL A 64 16.72 -2.89 1.88
N LYS A 65 16.41 -1.72 2.45
CA LYS A 65 15.93 -0.57 1.67
C LYS A 65 16.93 -0.17 0.58
N ARG A 66 18.22 -0.05 0.92
CA ARG A 66 19.25 0.36 -0.04
C ARG A 66 19.48 -0.66 -1.16
N SER A 67 19.47 -1.94 -0.83
CA SER A 67 19.75 -3.02 -1.80
C SER A 67 18.58 -3.26 -2.74
N LEU A 68 17.34 -3.21 -2.24
CA LEU A 68 16.16 -3.57 -3.02
C LEU A 68 15.45 -2.38 -3.65
N SER A 69 15.60 -1.15 -3.15
CA SER A 69 14.88 0.02 -3.71
C SER A 69 15.29 0.37 -5.14
N ASN A 70 16.47 -0.07 -5.57
CA ASN A 70 17.00 0.21 -6.90
C ASN A 70 16.63 -0.86 -7.93
N LYS A 71 16.01 -1.97 -7.50
CA LYS A 71 15.56 -3.00 -8.43
C LYS A 71 14.39 -2.45 -9.26
N LYS A 72 14.47 -2.67 -10.57
CA LYS A 72 13.36 -2.36 -11.49
C LYS A 72 12.17 -3.25 -11.14
N LEU A 73 10.97 -2.68 -11.13
CA LEU A 73 9.75 -3.47 -10.98
C LEU A 73 9.50 -4.26 -12.26
N SER A 74 9.14 -5.54 -12.07
CA SER A 74 8.53 -6.35 -13.12
C SER A 74 7.02 -6.27 -12.93
N LEU A 75 6.33 -5.61 -13.85
CA LEU A 75 4.88 -5.62 -13.92
C LEU A 75 4.48 -6.65 -14.98
N SER A 76 3.55 -7.53 -14.64
CA SER A 76 2.96 -8.45 -15.61
C SER A 76 1.44 -8.46 -15.43
N VAL A 77 0.72 -8.37 -16.54
CA VAL A 77 -0.73 -8.47 -16.61
C VAL A 77 -1.05 -9.75 -17.34
N ASP A 78 -1.80 -10.64 -16.69
CA ASP A 78 -2.26 -11.87 -17.32
C ASP A 78 -3.20 -11.53 -18.48
N PRO A 79 -2.85 -11.90 -19.74
CA PRO A 79 -3.67 -11.60 -20.91
C PRO A 79 -5.11 -12.11 -20.80
N VAL A 80 -5.34 -13.19 -20.05
CA VAL A 80 -6.68 -13.76 -19.85
C VAL A 80 -7.62 -12.75 -19.19
N THR A 81 -7.10 -11.93 -18.28
CA THR A 81 -7.88 -10.89 -17.58
C THR A 81 -8.28 -9.72 -18.50
N VAL A 82 -7.64 -9.61 -19.66
CA VAL A 82 -7.77 -8.48 -20.60
C VAL A 82 -8.70 -8.82 -21.77
N THR A 83 -8.97 -10.10 -22.00
CA THR A 83 -9.85 -10.61 -23.06
C THR A 83 -11.22 -9.93 -23.12
N GLY A 84 -11.85 -9.69 -21.95
CA GLY A 84 -13.14 -9.01 -21.87
C GLY A 84 -13.10 -7.52 -22.23
N ALA A 85 -11.95 -6.86 -22.12
CA ALA A 85 -11.76 -5.46 -22.49
C ALA A 85 -11.35 -5.29 -23.96
N ALA A 86 -10.84 -6.36 -24.59
CA ALA A 86 -10.37 -6.35 -25.97
C ALA A 86 -11.51 -6.45 -27.01
N ASN A 87 -12.77 -6.60 -26.59
CA ASN A 87 -13.98 -6.73 -27.44
C ASN A 87 -13.95 -7.82 -28.52
N ASP A 88 -12.86 -8.57 -28.67
CA ASP A 88 -12.74 -9.71 -29.59
C ASP A 88 -12.62 -11.02 -28.83
N THR A 89 -13.57 -11.91 -29.07
CA THR A 89 -13.81 -13.11 -28.25
C THR A 89 -12.84 -14.26 -28.55
N ARG A 90 -11.83 -14.11 -29.42
CA ARG A 90 -10.94 -15.23 -29.80
C ARG A 90 -9.48 -14.90 -30.14
N ASP A 91 -9.08 -13.64 -30.29
CA ASP A 91 -7.69 -13.31 -30.64
C ASP A 91 -6.79 -13.18 -29.42
N SER A 92 -6.07 -14.28 -29.14
CA SER A 92 -5.04 -14.33 -28.09
C SER A 92 -3.96 -13.26 -28.27
N ASP A 93 -3.68 -12.84 -29.50
CA ASP A 93 -2.61 -11.89 -29.78
C ASP A 93 -3.05 -10.44 -29.55
N ALA A 94 -4.30 -10.09 -29.85
CA ALA A 94 -4.88 -8.80 -29.50
C ALA A 94 -4.91 -8.59 -27.96
N ALA A 95 -5.23 -9.63 -27.19
CA ALA A 95 -5.20 -9.59 -25.74
C ALA A 95 -3.77 -9.40 -25.18
N LYS A 96 -2.77 -10.05 -25.77
CA LYS A 96 -1.35 -9.86 -25.40
C LYS A 96 -0.87 -8.44 -25.70
N GLU A 97 -1.20 -7.90 -26.87
CA GLU A 97 -0.83 -6.53 -27.22
C GLU A 97 -1.44 -5.51 -26.26
N LEU A 98 -2.70 -5.71 -25.88
CA LEU A 98 -3.38 -4.82 -24.95
C LEU A 98 -2.79 -4.93 -23.54
N ALA A 99 -2.46 -6.15 -23.09
CA ALA A 99 -1.74 -6.38 -21.85
C ALA A 99 -0.37 -5.68 -21.83
N ASN A 100 0.44 -5.82 -22.88
CA ASN A 100 1.72 -5.12 -23.02
C ASN A 100 1.57 -3.59 -22.99
N LYS A 101 0.54 -3.05 -23.66
CA LYS A 101 0.21 -1.61 -23.61
C LYS A 101 -0.12 -1.19 -22.17
N TRP A 102 -0.92 -1.97 -21.45
CA TRP A 102 -1.28 -1.69 -20.06
C TRP A 102 -0.07 -1.76 -19.13
N GLU A 103 0.78 -2.77 -19.27
CA GLU A 103 2.03 -2.88 -18.52
C GLU A 103 2.92 -1.65 -18.72
N THR A 104 3.09 -1.20 -19.97
CA THR A 104 3.87 -0.01 -20.32
C THR A 104 3.29 1.25 -19.68
N ILE A 105 1.97 1.43 -19.76
CA ILE A 105 1.27 2.57 -19.14
C ILE A 105 1.41 2.53 -17.61
N LEU A 106 1.29 1.35 -17.00
CA LEU A 106 1.44 1.17 -15.55
C LEU A 106 2.87 1.46 -15.11
N GLU A 107 3.88 0.98 -15.85
CA GLU A 107 5.29 1.27 -15.59
C GLU A 107 5.54 2.78 -15.62
N TRP A 108 5.05 3.47 -16.65
CA TRP A 108 5.18 4.93 -16.76
C TRP A 108 4.50 5.66 -15.59
N ASN A 109 3.28 5.27 -15.22
CA ASN A 109 2.59 5.84 -14.08
C ASN A 109 3.33 5.61 -12.77
N MET A 110 3.96 4.45 -12.59
CA MET A 110 4.79 4.16 -11.43
C MET A 110 6.06 5.03 -11.39
N LEU A 111 6.71 5.26 -12.53
CA LEU A 111 7.85 6.18 -12.62
C LEU A 111 7.43 7.62 -12.27
N LEU A 112 6.28 8.07 -12.75
CA LEU A 112 5.74 9.38 -12.36
C LEU A 112 5.40 9.44 -10.87
N ALA A 113 4.82 8.37 -10.30
CA ALA A 113 4.49 8.32 -8.89
C ALA A 113 5.76 8.37 -8.00
N ASN A 114 6.83 7.67 -8.41
CA ASN A 114 8.16 7.79 -7.78
C ASN A 114 8.70 9.23 -7.84
N LYS A 115 8.48 9.96 -8.94
CA LYS A 115 8.88 11.38 -9.06
C LYS A 115 8.05 12.30 -8.17
N ARG A 116 6.73 12.06 -8.06
CA ARG A 116 5.81 12.88 -7.22
C ARG A 116 6.03 12.69 -5.72
N ARG A 117 6.40 11.48 -5.30
CA ARG A 117 6.74 11.16 -3.90
C ARG A 117 8.11 10.50 -3.88
N ALA A 118 9.13 11.31 -3.60
CA ALA A 118 10.48 10.81 -3.36
C ALA A 118 10.40 9.66 -2.34
N ALA A 119 10.91 8.48 -2.73
CA ALA A 119 10.92 7.24 -1.96
C ALA A 119 9.66 6.34 -2.01
N MET A 120 8.81 6.36 -3.05
CA MET A 120 7.74 5.35 -3.18
C MET A 120 8.29 3.90 -3.20
N GLN A 121 9.36 3.59 -3.95
CA GLN A 121 9.99 2.26 -3.92
C GLN A 121 10.57 1.92 -2.55
N SER A 122 11.34 2.82 -1.96
CA SER A 122 11.95 2.61 -0.63
C SER A 122 10.88 2.47 0.47
N SER A 123 9.73 3.14 0.32
CA SER A 123 8.59 2.97 1.21
C SER A 123 7.91 1.62 1.02
N LYS A 124 7.74 1.15 -0.23
CA LYS A 124 7.24 -0.21 -0.52
C LYS A 124 8.13 -1.28 0.10
N VAL A 125 9.42 -1.25 -0.23
CA VAL A 125 10.42 -2.19 0.31
C VAL A 125 10.45 -2.12 1.84
N GLY A 126 10.38 -0.91 2.41
CA GLY A 126 10.31 -0.71 3.84
C GLY A 126 9.08 -1.33 4.49
N SER A 127 7.92 -1.19 3.87
CA SER A 127 6.68 -1.81 4.37
C SER A 127 6.70 -3.32 4.22
N ALA A 128 7.15 -3.87 3.08
CA ALA A 128 7.32 -5.30 2.91
C ALA A 128 8.28 -5.89 3.94
N ALA A 129 9.45 -5.27 4.13
CA ALA A 129 10.44 -5.76 5.08
C ALA A 129 9.98 -5.71 6.54
N LEU A 130 9.02 -4.84 6.89
CA LEU A 130 8.58 -4.62 8.26
C LEU A 130 7.26 -5.32 8.60
N TYR A 131 6.36 -5.47 7.63
CA TYR A 131 5.01 -5.98 7.85
C TYR A 131 4.66 -7.20 7.00
N ASP A 132 5.55 -7.58 6.07
CA ASP A 132 5.28 -8.58 5.04
C ASP A 132 4.10 -8.22 4.11
N GLU A 133 3.66 -6.96 4.15
CA GLU A 133 2.55 -6.46 3.35
C GLU A 133 2.82 -5.04 2.82
N ILE A 134 2.39 -4.81 1.59
CA ILE A 134 2.37 -3.48 0.98
C ILE A 134 0.95 -3.21 0.50
N VAL A 135 0.34 -2.11 0.98
CA VAL A 135 -0.96 -1.68 0.48
C VAL A 135 -0.84 -0.40 -0.34
N GLY A 136 -1.14 -0.53 -1.63
CA GLY A 136 -1.23 0.55 -2.59
C GLY A 136 -2.66 0.75 -3.04
N GLN A 137 -3.10 2.01 -3.11
CA GLN A 137 -4.38 2.39 -3.68
C GLN A 137 -4.14 3.07 -5.03
N LEU A 138 -4.74 2.52 -6.08
CA LEU A 138 -4.85 3.18 -7.37
C LEU A 138 -6.16 3.97 -7.41
N VAL A 139 -6.07 5.27 -7.71
CA VAL A 139 -7.21 6.20 -7.67
C VAL A 139 -7.39 6.80 -9.05
N HIS A 140 -8.59 6.66 -9.62
CA HIS A 140 -8.99 7.41 -10.79
C HIS A 140 -9.37 8.83 -10.38
N VAL A 141 -8.51 9.79 -10.70
CA VAL A 141 -8.59 11.19 -10.27
C VAL A 141 -9.90 11.85 -10.72
N PRO A 142 -10.34 11.77 -11.98
CA PRO A 142 -11.60 12.38 -12.41
C PRO A 142 -12.81 11.88 -11.61
N THR A 143 -12.92 10.56 -11.43
CA THR A 143 -14.05 9.96 -10.69
C THR A 143 -14.00 10.33 -9.21
N GLN A 144 -12.82 10.33 -8.61
CA GLN A 144 -12.67 10.70 -7.20
C GLN A 144 -13.07 12.16 -6.95
N PHE A 145 -12.67 13.09 -7.83
CA PHE A 145 -13.01 14.50 -7.70
C PHE A 145 -14.51 14.76 -7.87
N LYS A 146 -15.18 14.02 -8.78
CA LYS A 146 -16.65 14.05 -8.93
C LYS A 146 -17.35 13.62 -7.63
N LEU A 147 -16.82 12.61 -6.94
CA LEU A 147 -17.39 12.10 -5.69
C LEU A 147 -17.14 13.02 -4.49
N THR A 148 -15.98 13.68 -4.43
CA THR A 148 -15.60 14.54 -3.29
C THR A 148 -16.03 15.99 -3.42
N GLY A 149 -16.63 16.41 -4.54
CA GLY A 149 -17.12 17.78 -4.75
C GLY A 149 -16.02 18.86 -4.70
N ASN A 150 -14.79 18.53 -5.11
CA ASN A 150 -13.64 19.42 -4.96
C ASN A 150 -13.54 20.48 -6.08
N GLU A 151 -12.83 21.58 -5.81
CA GLU A 151 -12.63 22.70 -6.75
C GLU A 151 -12.08 22.30 -8.13
N PRO A 152 -12.58 22.91 -9.22
CA PRO A 152 -12.17 22.61 -10.60
C PRO A 152 -10.71 22.97 -10.90
N THR A 153 -10.15 23.96 -10.19
CA THR A 153 -8.73 24.37 -10.27
C THR A 153 -7.79 23.24 -9.87
N ARG A 154 -8.12 22.56 -8.76
CA ARG A 154 -7.34 21.44 -8.21
C ARG A 154 -7.43 20.20 -9.10
N LEU A 155 -8.59 19.96 -9.71
CA LEU A 155 -8.76 18.90 -10.71
C LEU A 155 -7.87 19.17 -11.93
N LYS A 156 -7.93 20.38 -12.50
CA LYS A 156 -7.10 20.76 -13.66
C LYS A 156 -5.60 20.61 -13.38
N ALA A 157 -5.16 20.95 -12.17
CA ALA A 157 -3.78 20.75 -11.74
C ALA A 157 -3.41 19.27 -11.60
N ALA A 158 -4.32 18.44 -11.06
CA ALA A 158 -4.09 17.00 -10.90
C ALA A 158 -4.00 16.26 -12.24
N LEU A 159 -4.87 16.60 -13.20
CA LEU A 159 -4.93 15.98 -14.54
C LEU A 159 -3.69 16.24 -15.40
N ARG A 160 -2.88 17.28 -15.10
CA ARG A 160 -1.59 17.50 -15.77
C ARG A 160 -0.64 16.30 -15.67
N PHE A 161 -0.85 15.46 -14.67
CA PHE A 161 -0.05 14.27 -14.44
C PHE A 161 -0.76 12.97 -14.83
N GLY A 162 -1.89 13.06 -15.55
CA GLY A 162 -2.69 11.93 -15.98
C GLY A 162 -3.88 11.62 -15.05
N ASP A 163 -4.74 10.72 -15.53
CA ASP A 163 -6.03 10.43 -14.90
C ASP A 163 -5.92 9.50 -13.68
N TRP A 164 -4.75 8.87 -13.49
CA TRP A 164 -4.51 7.92 -12.43
C TRP A 164 -3.49 8.44 -11.43
N ALA A 165 -3.79 8.23 -10.15
CA ALA A 165 -2.89 8.52 -9.05
C ALA A 165 -2.66 7.28 -8.19
N PHE A 166 -1.40 7.04 -7.83
CA PHE A 166 -1.05 5.98 -6.89
C PHE A 166 -0.80 6.56 -5.50
N ARG A 167 -1.41 5.95 -4.49
CA ARG A 167 -1.21 6.31 -3.07
C ARG A 167 -0.76 5.07 -2.31
N LEU A 168 0.38 5.14 -1.65
CA LEU A 168 0.72 4.17 -0.61
C LEU A 168 -0.09 4.48 0.65
N ALA A 169 -0.77 3.46 1.16
CA ALA A 169 -1.47 3.53 2.43
C ALA A 169 -0.56 3.00 3.54
N ASN A 170 -0.75 3.48 4.77
CA ASN A 170 -0.01 2.96 5.92
C ASN A 170 -0.59 1.58 6.29
N PRO A 171 0.20 0.48 6.25
CA PRO A 171 -0.27 -0.86 6.60
C PRO A 171 -0.92 -0.93 7.98
N GLN A 172 -0.53 -0.08 8.94
CA GLN A 172 -1.14 -0.06 10.28
C GLN A 172 -2.62 0.34 10.30
N ASN A 173 -3.04 1.11 9.31
CA ASN A 173 -4.39 1.67 9.22
C ASN A 173 -5.22 0.97 8.14
N VAL A 174 -4.67 -0.05 7.50
CA VAL A 174 -5.30 -0.79 6.42
C VAL A 174 -5.46 -2.24 6.80
N TYR A 175 -6.61 -2.78 6.45
CA TYR A 175 -7.05 -4.13 6.74
C TYR A 175 -7.45 -4.75 5.41
N VAL A 176 -6.82 -5.86 5.07
CA VAL A 176 -7.11 -6.62 3.85
C VAL A 176 -7.89 -7.87 4.24
N GLU A 177 -9.04 -8.06 3.60
CA GLU A 177 -9.83 -9.29 3.65
C GLU A 177 -9.34 -10.19 2.52
N TYR A 178 -8.75 -11.33 2.86
CA TYR A 178 -8.31 -12.34 1.90
C TYR A 178 -9.38 -13.43 1.80
N SER A 179 -9.72 -13.85 0.58
CA SER A 179 -10.32 -15.16 0.32
C SER A 179 -9.21 -16.17 0.00
N ASP A 180 -9.61 -17.43 -0.15
CA ASP A 180 -8.70 -18.50 -0.58
C ASP A 180 -8.07 -18.23 -1.96
N PHE A 181 -8.69 -17.35 -2.76
CA PHE A 181 -8.25 -17.06 -4.12
C PHE A 181 -7.49 -15.74 -4.23
N MET A 182 -7.90 -14.69 -3.52
CA MET A 182 -7.33 -13.35 -3.69
C MET A 182 -7.70 -12.39 -2.56
N PRO A 183 -7.02 -11.23 -2.43
CA PRO A 183 -7.55 -10.12 -1.64
C PRO A 183 -8.91 -9.65 -2.19
N GLU A 184 -9.96 -9.87 -1.41
CA GLU A 184 -11.34 -9.51 -1.74
C GLU A 184 -11.62 -8.03 -1.50
N ARG A 185 -11.13 -7.51 -0.37
CA ARG A 185 -11.40 -6.12 0.04
C ARG A 185 -10.24 -5.50 0.78
N VAL A 186 -10.11 -4.19 0.58
CA VAL A 186 -9.19 -3.34 1.33
C VAL A 186 -9.99 -2.27 2.04
N VAL A 187 -9.88 -2.24 3.37
CA VAL A 187 -10.55 -1.26 4.22
C VAL A 187 -9.51 -0.43 4.93
N SER A 188 -9.69 0.89 4.95
CA SER A 188 -8.84 1.79 5.71
C SER A 188 -9.61 2.45 6.84
N ILE A 189 -9.01 2.48 8.03
CA ILE A 189 -9.57 3.15 9.21
C ILE A 189 -8.72 4.39 9.45
N GLN A 190 -9.30 5.56 9.24
CA GLN A 190 -8.69 6.81 9.65
C GLN A 190 -8.90 6.96 11.16
N LYS A 191 -7.84 6.77 11.95
CA LYS A 191 -7.85 7.23 13.33
C LYS A 191 -7.90 8.76 13.28
N LYS A 192 -8.94 9.35 13.87
CA LYS A 192 -8.99 10.79 14.14
C LYS A 192 -7.90 11.16 15.12
#